data_AF-A0A953LFE2-F1
#
_entry.id   AF-A0A953LFE2-F1
#
_cell.length_a   1.000
_cell.length_b   1.000
_cell.length_c   1.000
_cell.angle_alpha   90.00
_cell.angle_beta   90.00
_cell.angle_gamma   90.00
#
_symmetry.space_group_name_H-M   'P 1'
#
loop_
_entity.id
_entity.type
_entity.pdbx_description
1 polymer ?
#
loop_
_entity_poly.entity_id
_entity_poly.type
_entity_poly.pdbx_seq_one_letter_code
_entity_poly.pdbx_strand_id
1 'polypeptide(L)'
;MDLSTRVRTVVTLLLLIPLLLVRPGRPAAAQEADPFAYCAAVGTVDRPDHRWTGPPVPDAVIEGLIRAAGLPEDAPRDPLRRSTFWRCMGGHVYACFVGANLPCQEKADTRRIPRAAMWRFCRANPGADSIPAVVTGRATVYQWRCTGSRPTIVRQVDAPDARGFLKRIWYRISPK
;
A
#
# COMPACT_ATOMS: atom_id res chain seq x y z
N MET A 1 -74.93 -57.58 22.75
CA MET A 1 -74.55 -58.81 22.03
C MET A 1 -73.55 -58.40 20.95
N ASP A 2 -72.35 -59.00 21.04
CA ASP A 2 -71.30 -59.12 20.01
C ASP A 2 -70.61 -57.84 19.48
N LEU A 3 -69.28 -57.76 19.29
CA LEU A 3 -68.13 -58.66 19.48
C LEU A 3 -66.91 -57.72 19.48
N SER A 4 -66.18 -57.57 20.59
CA SER A 4 -64.88 -58.19 20.85
C SER A 4 -63.79 -58.06 19.75
N THR A 5 -62.74 -57.31 20.11
CA THR A 5 -61.32 -57.53 19.81
C THR A 5 -60.77 -57.12 18.43
N ARG A 6 -59.84 -56.14 18.42
CA ARG A 6 -58.38 -56.38 18.31
C ARG A 6 -57.59 -55.08 18.44
N VAL A 7 -57.02 -54.91 19.62
CA VAL A 7 -55.86 -54.06 19.90
C VAL A 7 -54.70 -54.53 19.01
N ARG A 8 -54.14 -53.63 18.20
CA ARG A 8 -52.79 -53.75 17.67
C ARG A 8 -52.07 -52.42 17.83
N THR A 9 -51.40 -52.31 18.96
CA THR A 9 -50.29 -51.40 19.21
C THR A 9 -49.24 -51.63 18.12
N VAL A 10 -48.94 -50.62 17.31
CA VAL A 10 -47.63 -50.51 16.67
C VAL A 10 -47.09 -49.13 17.01
N VAL A 11 -45.98 -49.20 17.72
CA VAL A 11 -45.20 -48.13 18.32
C VAL A 11 -44.68 -47.18 17.24
N THR A 12 -44.80 -45.89 17.56
CA THR A 12 -44.24 -44.70 16.94
C THR A 12 -42.77 -44.88 16.53
N LEU A 13 -42.42 -44.55 15.29
CA LEU A 13 -41.05 -44.14 14.94
C LEU A 13 -41.12 -42.86 14.09
N LEU A 14 -41.26 -41.72 14.78
CA LEU A 14 -41.01 -40.39 14.24
C LEU A 14 -39.51 -40.28 13.91
N LEU A 15 -39.14 -40.61 12.68
CA LEU A 15 -37.83 -40.26 12.12
C LEU A 15 -37.83 -38.76 11.78
N LEU A 16 -37.59 -37.93 12.81
CA LEU A 16 -37.14 -36.56 12.65
C LEU A 16 -35.72 -36.61 12.08
N ILE A 17 -35.59 -36.63 10.76
CA ILE A 17 -34.33 -36.36 10.08
C ILE A 17 -34.12 -34.85 10.21
N PRO A 18 -33.11 -34.36 10.96
CA PRO A 18 -32.71 -32.97 10.81
C PRO A 18 -32.12 -32.89 9.41
N LEU A 19 -32.84 -32.26 8.48
CA LEU A 19 -32.29 -31.86 7.20
C LEU A 19 -31.18 -30.87 7.54
N LEU A 20 -29.95 -31.38 7.69
CA LEU A 20 -28.74 -30.56 7.75
C LEU A 20 -28.78 -29.71 6.48
N LEU A 21 -29.15 -28.45 6.66
CA LEU A 21 -28.88 -27.38 5.72
C LEU A 21 -27.35 -27.29 5.62
N VAL A 22 -26.75 -28.19 4.84
CA VAL A 22 -25.41 -28.00 4.30
C VAL A 22 -25.54 -26.78 3.42
N ARG A 23 -25.26 -25.60 3.98
CA ARG A 23 -25.04 -24.41 3.19
C ARG A 23 -23.94 -24.79 2.21
N PRO A 24 -24.17 -24.75 0.89
CA PRO A 24 -23.07 -24.87 -0.04
C PRO A 24 -22.12 -23.73 0.33
N GLY A 25 -20.95 -24.09 0.89
CA GLY A 25 -19.87 -23.14 1.05
C GLY A 25 -19.68 -22.53 -0.33
N ARG A 26 -19.83 -21.21 -0.44
CA ARG A 26 -19.47 -20.52 -1.67
C ARG A 26 -18.12 -21.10 -2.10
N PRO A 27 -17.96 -21.57 -3.34
CA PRO A 27 -16.63 -21.93 -3.80
C PRO A 27 -15.74 -20.75 -3.46
N ALA A 28 -14.57 -21.04 -2.88
CA ALA A 28 -13.53 -20.06 -2.69
C ALA A 28 -13.06 -19.59 -4.07
N ALA A 29 -13.91 -18.82 -4.77
CA ALA A 29 -13.42 -17.74 -5.61
C ALA A 29 -12.42 -17.05 -4.70
N ALA A 30 -11.14 -17.19 -5.07
CA ALA A 30 -10.00 -16.74 -4.30
C ALA A 30 -10.43 -15.54 -3.48
N GLN A 31 -10.49 -15.68 -2.16
CA GLN A 31 -10.87 -14.59 -1.29
C GLN A 31 -9.84 -13.52 -1.59
N GLU A 32 -10.20 -12.61 -2.49
CA GLU A 32 -9.27 -11.68 -3.11
C GLU A 32 -8.86 -10.82 -1.94
N ALA A 33 -7.65 -11.09 -1.41
CA ALA A 33 -7.30 -10.60 -0.09
C ALA A 33 -7.49 -9.08 -0.12
N ASP A 34 -8.36 -8.56 0.74
CA ASP A 34 -8.72 -7.16 0.71
C ASP A 34 -7.59 -6.36 1.37
N PRO A 35 -6.86 -5.50 0.63
CA PRO A 35 -5.76 -4.73 1.20
C PRO A 35 -6.24 -3.76 2.29
N PHE A 36 -7.49 -3.32 2.25
CA PHE A 36 -8.06 -2.42 3.24
C PHE A 36 -8.33 -3.16 4.56
N ALA A 37 -8.99 -4.32 4.49
CA ALA A 37 -9.18 -5.19 5.66
C ALA A 37 -7.84 -5.65 6.25
N TYR A 38 -6.88 -6.00 5.39
CA TYR A 38 -5.52 -6.35 5.81
C TYR A 38 -4.87 -5.20 6.60
N CYS A 39 -4.84 -3.98 6.03
CA CYS A 39 -4.23 -2.85 6.71
C CYS A 39 -4.95 -2.47 8.00
N ALA A 40 -6.29 -2.51 8.04
CA ALA A 40 -7.05 -2.27 9.26
C ALA A 40 -6.67 -3.25 10.38
N ALA A 41 -6.40 -4.52 10.04
CA ALA A 41 -6.00 -5.55 11.01
C ALA A 41 -4.54 -5.44 11.47
N VAL A 42 -3.60 -5.15 10.56
CA VAL A 42 -2.15 -5.16 10.89
C VAL A 42 -1.61 -3.80 11.35
N GLY A 43 -2.37 -2.72 11.18
CA GLY A 43 -1.98 -1.37 11.57
C GLY A 43 -0.91 -0.77 10.66
N THR A 44 0.36 -0.82 11.09
CA THR A 44 1.49 -0.25 10.34
C THR A 44 2.52 -1.32 10.01
N VAL A 45 2.73 -1.57 8.72
CA VAL A 45 3.79 -2.44 8.20
C VAL A 45 4.40 -1.79 6.97
N ASP A 46 5.73 -1.78 6.86
CA ASP A 46 6.44 -1.08 5.77
C ASP A 46 6.32 -1.81 4.41
N ARG A 47 5.89 -3.07 4.43
CA ARG A 47 5.48 -3.90 3.29
C ARG A 47 4.50 -4.98 3.79
N PRO A 48 3.65 -5.56 2.93
CA PRO A 48 2.87 -6.74 3.31
C PRO A 48 3.80 -7.87 3.75
N ASP A 49 3.43 -8.58 4.82
CA ASP A 49 4.19 -9.71 5.36
C ASP A 49 3.44 -11.03 5.16
N HIS A 50 3.88 -12.10 5.83
CA HIS A 50 3.31 -13.44 5.72
C HIS A 50 1.79 -13.53 6.00
N ARG A 51 1.20 -12.52 6.67
CA ARG A 51 -0.25 -12.46 6.92
C ARG A 51 -1.05 -12.05 5.69
N TRP A 52 -0.40 -11.46 4.69
CA TRP A 52 -1.02 -11.14 3.40
C TRP A 52 -0.98 -12.35 2.49
N THR A 53 -2.15 -12.81 2.05
CA THR A 53 -2.31 -13.99 1.18
C THR A 53 -2.71 -13.64 -0.25
N GLY A 54 -2.82 -12.34 -0.56
CA GLY A 54 -3.19 -11.85 -1.89
C GLY A 54 -1.99 -11.73 -2.84
N PRO A 55 -2.22 -11.23 -4.06
CA PRO A 55 -1.14 -10.95 -5.01
C PRO A 55 -0.15 -9.91 -4.42
N PRO A 56 1.12 -9.88 -4.87
CA PRO A 56 2.13 -8.94 -4.35
C PRO A 56 1.69 -7.47 -4.38
N VAL A 57 0.93 -7.07 -5.41
CA VAL A 57 0.24 -5.78 -5.47
C VAL A 57 -1.16 -6.04 -6.04
N PRO A 58 -2.25 -5.86 -5.25
CA PRO A 58 -3.61 -6.14 -5.69
C PRO A 58 -4.20 -5.05 -6.57
N ASP A 59 -5.25 -5.38 -7.33
CA ASP A 59 -5.91 -4.45 -8.27
C ASP A 59 -6.47 -3.21 -7.58
N ALA A 60 -7.05 -3.38 -6.39
CA ALA A 60 -7.53 -2.27 -5.58
C ALA A 60 -6.43 -1.23 -5.27
N VAL A 61 -5.19 -1.66 -5.09
CA VAL A 61 -4.04 -0.76 -4.90
C VAL A 61 -3.70 -0.03 -6.20
N ILE A 62 -3.67 -0.72 -7.33
CA ILE A 62 -3.33 -0.12 -8.64
C ILE A 62 -4.38 0.89 -9.08
N GLU A 63 -5.64 0.50 -9.05
CA GLU A 63 -6.75 1.38 -9.44
C GLU A 63 -6.85 2.57 -8.48
N GLY A 64 -6.65 2.33 -7.18
CA GLY A 64 -6.55 3.39 -6.20
C GLY A 64 -5.40 4.36 -6.46
N LEU A 65 -4.23 3.83 -6.83
CA LEU A 65 -3.04 4.63 -7.14
C LEU A 65 -3.27 5.50 -8.38
N ILE A 66 -3.89 4.98 -9.43
CA ILE A 66 -4.23 5.75 -10.63
C ILE A 66 -5.03 7.00 -10.25
N ARG A 67 -6.06 6.84 -9.39
CA ARG A 67 -6.86 7.96 -8.90
C ARG A 67 -6.07 8.90 -7.99
N ALA A 68 -5.39 8.35 -6.98
CA ALA A 68 -4.75 9.14 -5.94
C ALA A 68 -3.53 9.93 -6.44
N ALA A 69 -2.84 9.41 -7.45
CA ALA A 69 -1.69 10.07 -8.08
C ALA A 69 -2.06 10.86 -9.35
N GLY A 70 -3.34 10.87 -9.76
CA GLY A 70 -3.80 11.57 -10.97
C GLY A 70 -3.16 11.04 -12.25
N LEU A 71 -2.96 9.72 -12.34
CA LEU A 71 -2.44 9.08 -13.55
C LEU A 71 -3.55 8.98 -14.61
N PRO A 72 -3.20 8.93 -15.90
CA PRO A 72 -4.17 8.67 -16.96
C PRO A 72 -4.97 7.38 -16.70
N GLU A 73 -6.27 7.39 -16.96
CA GLU A 73 -7.12 6.23 -16.75
C GLU A 73 -6.73 5.04 -17.62
N ASP A 74 -6.04 5.25 -18.74
CA ASP A 74 -5.52 4.23 -19.65
C ASP A 74 -4.07 3.81 -19.32
N ALA A 75 -3.50 4.29 -18.21
CA ALA A 75 -2.14 3.94 -17.79
C ALA A 75 -1.94 2.40 -17.76
N PRO A 76 -0.90 1.83 -18.39
CA PRO A 76 -0.71 0.39 -18.43
C PRO A 76 -0.57 -0.22 -17.02
N ARG A 77 -1.50 -1.11 -16.65
CA ARG A 77 -1.58 -1.68 -15.28
C ARG A 77 -0.37 -2.53 -14.95
N ASP A 78 0.08 -3.36 -15.88
CA ASP A 78 1.17 -4.31 -15.61
C ASP A 78 2.53 -3.61 -15.36
N PRO A 79 2.98 -2.66 -16.20
CA PRO A 79 4.14 -1.84 -15.87
C PRO A 79 4.00 -1.06 -14.56
N LEU A 80 2.82 -0.49 -14.29
CA LEU A 80 2.57 0.23 -13.05
C LEU A 80 2.67 -0.70 -11.84
N ARG A 81 2.11 -1.91 -11.93
CA ARG A 81 2.17 -2.92 -10.87
C ARG A 81 3.59 -3.34 -10.54
N ARG A 82 4.43 -3.59 -11.55
CA ARG A 82 5.85 -3.96 -11.36
C ARG A 82 6.69 -2.85 -10.72
N SER A 83 6.25 -1.60 -10.85
CA SER A 83 6.94 -0.43 -10.29
C SER A 83 6.32 0.07 -8.99
N THR A 84 5.26 -0.56 -8.49
CA THR A 84 4.50 -0.13 -7.31
C THR A 84 4.93 -0.88 -6.05
N PHE A 85 5.06 -0.12 -4.98
CA PHE A 85 5.20 -0.59 -3.61
C PHE A 85 4.00 -0.11 -2.82
N TRP A 86 3.49 -0.95 -1.93
CA TRP A 86 2.41 -0.57 -1.03
C TRP A 86 2.70 -1.03 0.39
N ARG A 87 2.05 -0.38 1.34
CA ARG A 87 2.25 -0.58 2.76
C ARG A 87 1.03 -0.17 3.55
N CYS A 88 0.98 -0.55 4.81
CA CYS A 88 -0.03 -0.08 5.74
C CYS A 88 0.54 1.02 6.62
N MET A 89 -0.17 2.14 6.74
CA MET A 89 0.17 3.24 7.63
C MET A 89 -1.05 3.62 8.46
N GLY A 90 -0.98 3.36 9.76
CA GLY A 90 -2.08 3.68 10.68
C GLY A 90 -3.40 3.00 10.31
N GLY A 91 -3.37 1.76 9.81
CA GLY A 91 -4.57 1.04 9.41
C GLY A 91 -5.02 1.30 7.97
N HIS A 92 -4.36 2.19 7.23
CA HIS A 92 -4.75 2.58 5.87
C HIS A 92 -3.74 2.11 4.83
N VAL A 93 -4.24 1.85 3.62
CA VAL A 93 -3.43 1.46 2.47
C VAL A 93 -2.74 2.70 1.90
N TYR A 94 -1.43 2.61 1.68
CA TYR A 94 -0.64 3.60 0.97
C TYR A 94 0.17 2.95 -0.15
N ALA A 95 0.34 3.64 -1.27
CA ALA A 95 1.13 3.17 -2.39
C ALA A 95 2.09 4.25 -2.94
N CYS A 96 3.22 3.80 -3.47
CA CYS A 96 4.23 4.61 -4.16
C CYS A 96 4.72 3.83 -5.38
N PHE A 97 5.02 4.50 -6.49
CA PHE A 97 5.58 3.84 -7.67
C PHE A 97 6.87 4.53 -8.15
N VAL A 98 7.84 3.75 -8.64
CA VAL A 98 9.18 4.25 -9.01
C VAL A 98 9.22 5.03 -10.33
N GLY A 99 8.10 5.51 -10.87
CA GLY A 99 7.97 6.12 -12.21
C GLY A 99 9.02 7.19 -12.53
N ALA A 100 8.90 8.42 -12.00
CA ALA A 100 9.90 9.48 -12.15
C ALA A 100 11.21 9.21 -11.36
N ASN A 101 11.51 7.93 -11.13
CA ASN A 101 12.53 7.39 -10.25
C ASN A 101 12.35 7.94 -8.82
N LEU A 102 11.12 7.82 -8.31
CA LEU A 102 10.79 8.12 -6.92
C LEU A 102 11.42 7.07 -5.99
N PRO A 103 12.08 7.46 -4.89
CA PRO A 103 12.79 6.55 -4.02
C PRO A 103 11.85 5.91 -2.98
N CYS A 104 10.85 5.15 -3.45
CA CYS A 104 9.75 4.65 -2.61
C CYS A 104 10.23 3.91 -1.35
N GLN A 105 11.31 3.14 -1.46
CA GLN A 105 11.81 2.31 -0.35
C GLN A 105 12.97 2.96 0.43
N GLU A 106 13.42 4.17 0.07
CA GLU A 106 14.50 4.85 0.77
C GLU A 106 13.97 5.68 1.94
N LYS A 107 14.75 5.76 3.02
CA LYS A 107 14.47 6.69 4.11
C LYS A 107 14.80 8.11 3.68
N ALA A 108 13.98 9.05 4.13
CA ALA A 108 14.17 10.47 3.88
C ALA A 108 15.52 10.93 4.44
N ASP A 109 16.29 11.63 3.62
CA ASP A 109 17.53 12.28 4.01
C ASP A 109 17.23 13.65 4.61
N THR A 110 17.21 13.71 5.94
CA THR A 110 16.92 14.90 6.74
C THR A 110 18.17 15.70 7.11
N ARG A 111 19.34 15.33 6.60
CA ARG A 111 20.60 16.01 6.93
C ARG A 111 20.60 17.42 6.35
N ARG A 112 20.94 18.39 7.20
CA ARG A 112 21.12 19.80 6.84
C ARG A 112 22.56 20.13 6.43
N ILE A 113 23.44 19.14 6.45
CA ILE A 113 24.86 19.28 6.13
C ILE A 113 25.07 18.82 4.69
N PRO A 114 25.62 19.67 3.80
CA PRO A 114 25.87 19.30 2.41
C PRO A 114 26.88 18.16 2.31
N ARG A 115 26.66 17.24 1.35
CA ARG A 115 27.64 16.21 1.01
C ARG A 115 28.78 16.76 0.16
N ALA A 116 29.91 16.05 0.13
CA ALA A 116 31.06 16.41 -0.71
C ALA A 116 30.70 16.61 -2.19
N ALA A 117 29.77 15.81 -2.74
CA ALA A 117 29.30 15.95 -4.10
C ALA A 117 28.63 17.31 -4.37
N MET A 118 27.89 17.84 -3.39
CA MET A 118 27.21 19.14 -3.50
C MET A 118 28.23 20.28 -3.46
N TRP A 119 29.23 20.19 -2.60
CA TRP A 119 30.34 21.14 -2.58
C TRP A 119 31.11 21.14 -3.91
N ARG A 120 31.40 19.96 -4.47
CA ARG A 120 32.04 19.85 -5.79
C ARG A 120 31.17 20.47 -6.88
N PHE A 121 29.87 20.20 -6.86
CA PHE A 121 28.92 20.79 -7.81
C PHE A 121 28.91 22.32 -7.73
N CYS A 122 28.79 22.91 -6.54
CA CYS A 122 28.75 24.37 -6.40
C CYS A 122 30.08 25.06 -6.70
N ARG A 123 31.23 24.39 -6.50
CA ARG A 123 32.52 24.93 -6.96
C ARG A 123 32.60 24.99 -8.49
N ALA A 124 32.05 23.98 -9.18
CA ALA A 124 32.01 23.95 -10.64
C ALA A 124 30.91 24.83 -11.24
N ASN A 125 29.85 25.12 -10.46
CA ASN A 125 28.66 25.85 -10.90
C ASN A 125 28.29 26.93 -9.87
N PRO A 126 29.11 27.97 -9.69
CA PRO A 126 28.86 28.99 -8.69
C PRO A 126 27.54 29.73 -8.99
N GLY A 127 26.70 29.89 -7.96
CA GLY A 127 25.43 30.62 -8.09
C GLY A 127 24.28 29.84 -8.76
N ALA A 128 24.44 28.55 -9.06
CA ALA A 128 23.35 27.74 -9.63
C ALA A 128 22.09 27.75 -8.74
N ASP A 129 20.93 28.03 -9.33
CA ASP A 129 19.64 28.14 -8.62
C ASP A 129 19.11 26.82 -8.06
N SER A 130 19.62 25.69 -8.54
CA SER A 130 19.30 24.37 -8.00
C SER A 130 20.48 23.40 -8.08
N ILE A 131 20.57 22.50 -7.10
CA ILE A 131 21.47 21.34 -7.16
C ILE A 131 20.62 20.12 -7.58
N PRO A 132 20.94 19.45 -8.70
CA PRO A 132 20.14 18.33 -9.21
C PRO A 132 20.06 17.12 -8.26
N ALA A 133 18.98 16.34 -8.38
CA ALA A 133 18.75 15.15 -7.56
C ALA A 133 19.83 14.06 -7.69
N VAL A 134 20.53 13.99 -8.83
CA VAL A 134 21.70 13.11 -8.99
C VAL A 134 22.86 13.48 -8.08
N VAL A 135 22.91 14.74 -7.60
CA VAL A 135 23.92 15.25 -6.66
C VAL A 135 23.39 15.24 -5.22
N THR A 136 22.19 15.78 -4.97
CA THR A 136 21.56 15.84 -3.64
C THR A 136 21.01 14.51 -3.16
N GLY A 137 20.91 13.52 -4.05
CA GLY A 137 20.15 12.31 -3.81
C GLY A 137 18.65 12.60 -3.92
N ARG A 138 17.88 11.54 -4.20
CA ARG A 138 16.44 11.66 -4.44
C ARG A 138 15.61 11.64 -3.16
N ALA A 139 16.20 11.17 -2.06
CA ALA A 139 15.57 11.08 -0.76
C ALA A 139 15.67 12.37 0.08
N THR A 140 16.35 13.43 -0.37
CA THR A 140 16.49 14.65 0.44
C THR A 140 15.16 15.35 0.65
N VAL A 141 14.92 15.81 1.88
CA VAL A 141 13.74 16.61 2.21
C VAL A 141 13.92 18.10 1.88
N TYR A 142 15.11 18.52 1.42
CA TYR A 142 15.43 19.93 1.19
C TYR A 142 15.66 20.23 -0.30
N GLN A 143 15.21 21.41 -0.70
CA GLN A 143 15.66 22.02 -1.95
C GLN A 143 16.99 22.72 -1.67
N TRP A 144 17.97 22.47 -2.54
CA TRP A 144 19.32 23.03 -2.43
C TRP A 144 19.64 23.90 -3.64
N ARG A 145 20.43 24.94 -3.42
CA ARG A 145 21.04 25.79 -4.45
C ARG A 145 22.51 26.07 -4.12
N CYS A 146 23.19 26.77 -4.99
CA CYS A 146 24.53 27.31 -4.73
C CYS A 146 24.44 28.82 -4.48
N THR A 147 24.99 29.28 -3.35
CA THR A 147 25.20 30.71 -3.06
C THR A 147 26.70 30.97 -3.19
N GLY A 148 27.10 31.57 -4.31
CA GLY A 148 28.49 31.47 -4.77
C GLY A 148 28.87 29.99 -4.92
N SER A 149 30.02 29.58 -4.36
CA SER A 149 30.50 28.19 -4.39
C SER A 149 29.97 27.31 -3.24
N ARG A 150 29.08 27.84 -2.38
CA ARG A 150 28.58 27.16 -1.20
C ARG A 150 27.18 26.56 -1.42
N PRO A 151 26.96 25.26 -1.15
CA PRO A 151 25.63 24.67 -1.10
C PRO A 151 24.81 25.27 0.04
N THR A 152 23.60 25.72 -0.26
CA THR A 152 22.67 26.30 0.72
C THR A 152 21.28 25.69 0.59
N ILE A 153 20.62 25.49 1.72
CA ILE A 153 19.22 25.07 1.76
C ILE A 153 18.36 26.28 1.38
N VAL A 154 17.48 26.09 0.40
CA VAL A 154 16.45 27.07 0.06
C VAL A 154 15.29 26.93 1.03
N ARG A 155 14.75 25.72 1.13
CA ARG A 155 13.62 25.36 1.99
C ARG A 155 13.51 23.85 2.14
N GLN A 156 12.73 23.43 3.13
CA GLN A 156 12.26 22.06 3.21
C GLN A 156 11.09 21.86 2.23
N VAL A 157 11.16 20.81 1.42
CA VAL A 157 10.15 20.48 0.41
C VAL A 157 9.37 19.23 0.77
N ASP A 158 9.86 18.38 1.66
CA ASP A 158 9.17 17.16 2.08
C ASP A 158 9.38 16.93 3.58
N ALA A 159 8.80 15.88 4.13
CA ALA A 159 9.08 15.43 5.48
C ALA A 159 9.07 13.91 5.53
N PRO A 160 9.83 13.28 6.45
CA PRO A 160 9.61 11.89 6.76
C PRO A 160 8.19 11.69 7.33
N ASP A 161 7.55 10.58 6.98
CA ASP A 161 6.44 10.04 7.77
C ASP A 161 6.95 9.42 9.08
N ALA A 162 6.05 8.88 9.90
CA ALA A 162 6.38 8.25 11.18
C ALA A 162 7.33 7.04 11.06
N ARG A 163 7.47 6.46 9.86
CA ARG A 163 8.37 5.35 9.54
C ARG A 163 9.66 5.85 8.88
N GLY A 164 9.82 7.14 8.61
CA GLY A 164 11.02 7.73 8.03
C GLY A 164 11.07 7.74 6.50
N PHE A 165 9.99 7.43 5.77
CA PHE A 165 9.96 7.56 4.31
C PHE A 165 9.45 8.93 3.89
N LEU A 166 9.80 9.41 2.68
CA LEU A 166 9.31 10.69 2.16
C LEU A 166 7.78 10.72 2.09
N LYS A 167 7.11 11.56 2.88
CA LYS A 167 5.64 11.54 3.03
C LYS A 167 4.92 11.79 1.71
N ARG A 168 5.37 12.77 0.90
CA ARG A 168 4.62 13.23 -0.27
C ARG A 168 4.54 12.20 -1.41
N ILE A 169 5.45 11.23 -1.47
CA ILE A 169 5.46 10.22 -2.55
C ILE A 169 4.61 8.99 -2.24
N TRP A 170 3.99 8.94 -1.05
CA TRP A 170 3.11 7.86 -0.63
C TRP A 170 1.65 8.33 -0.68
N TYR A 171 0.91 7.81 -1.65
CA TYR A 171 -0.48 8.14 -1.90
C TYR A 171 -1.39 7.28 -1.02
N ARG A 172 -2.33 7.91 -0.30
CA ARG A 172 -3.36 7.18 0.44
C ARG A 172 -4.35 6.59 -0.54
N ILE A 173 -4.59 5.30 -0.42
CA ILE A 173 -5.54 4.57 -1.25
C ILE A 173 -6.83 4.39 -0.46
N SER A 174 -7.95 4.79 -1.06
CA SER A 174 -9.28 4.61 -0.47
C SER A 174 -10.04 3.51 -1.21
N PRO A 175 -10.89 2.74 -0.51
CA PRO A 175 -11.85 1.86 -1.16
C PRO A 175 -12.68 2.65 -2.19
N LYS A 176 -13.11 1.98 -3.26
CA LYS A 176 -14.16 2.52 -4.14
C LYS A 176 -15.51 2.41 -3.44
#